data_AF-A0A060BSF0-F1
#
_entry.id   AF-A0A060BSF0-F1
#
_cell.length_a   1.000
_cell.length_b   1.000
_cell.length_c   1.000
_cell.angle_alpha   90.00
_cell.angle_beta   90.00
_cell.angle_gamma   90.00
#
_symmetry.space_group_name_H-M   'P 1'
#
loop_
_entity.id
_entity.type
_entity.pdbx_description
1 polymer ?
#
loop_
_entity_poly.entity_id
_entity_poly.type
_entity_poly.pdbx_seq_one_letter_code
_entity_poly.pdbx_strand_id
1 'polypeptide(L)'
;MYPGDEAFLNSVRHEAIDNVKRLRNHPSIVLWCGNNEIDSAWAHYIENGGWGWKKDYNAEQRERIWADYEAIFHDLLPEVVEAYAPGTDYSAFLPYRIADRRRKTACSSV
;
A
#
# COMPACT_ATOMS: atom_id res chain seq x y z
N MET A 1 2.29 9.65 7.38
CA MET A 1 2.99 8.55 6.64
C MET A 1 3.65 7.66 7.66
N TYR A 2 3.83 6.39 7.35
CA TYR A 2 4.45 5.43 8.25
C TYR A 2 5.95 5.30 7.96
N PRO A 3 6.78 4.91 8.94
CA PRO A 3 8.21 4.66 8.72
C PRO A 3 8.45 3.47 7.79
N GLY A 4 9.52 3.49 7.01
CA GLY A 4 9.98 2.36 6.19
C GLY A 4 11.23 1.65 6.72
N ASP A 5 11.61 1.87 7.98
CA ASP A 5 12.74 1.15 8.58
C ASP A 5 12.42 -0.35 8.76
N GLU A 6 13.47 -1.17 8.76
CA GLU A 6 13.35 -2.63 8.79
C GLU A 6 12.56 -3.14 10.00
N ALA A 7 12.69 -2.52 11.17
CA ALA A 7 11.97 -2.95 12.37
C ALA A 7 10.47 -2.71 12.20
N PHE A 8 10.08 -1.55 11.67
CA PHE A 8 8.69 -1.24 11.37
C PHE A 8 8.12 -2.16 10.28
N LEU A 9 8.83 -2.35 9.16
CA LEU A 9 8.41 -3.24 8.09
C LEU A 9 8.22 -4.68 8.57
N ASN A 10 9.12 -5.20 9.40
CA ASN A 10 8.97 -6.53 9.98
C ASN A 10 7.75 -6.63 10.91
N SER A 11 7.48 -5.59 11.70
CA SER A 11 6.27 -5.51 12.53
C SER A 11 5.00 -5.58 11.68
N VAL A 12 4.92 -4.77 10.62
CA VAL A 12 3.77 -4.75 9.69
C VAL A 12 3.61 -6.11 9.01
N ARG A 13 4.72 -6.74 8.58
CA ARG A 13 4.70 -8.06 7.96
C ARG A 13 4.12 -9.12 8.89
N HIS A 14 4.54 -9.17 10.15
CA HIS A 14 4.00 -10.11 11.12
C HIS A 14 2.50 -9.89 11.37
N GLU A 15 2.08 -8.65 11.59
CA GLU A 15 0.67 -8.32 11.77
C GLU A 15 -0.19 -8.72 10.55
N ALA A 16 0.29 -8.42 9.35
CA ALA A 16 -0.42 -8.74 8.12
C ALA A 16 -0.54 -10.26 7.93
N ILE A 17 0.53 -11.01 8.15
CA ILE A 17 0.52 -12.48 8.05
C ILE A 17 -0.49 -13.09 9.02
N ASP A 18 -0.49 -12.64 10.28
CA ASP A 18 -1.36 -13.17 11.32
C ASP A 18 -2.83 -12.93 10.97
N ASN A 19 -3.17 -11.71 10.56
CA ASN A 19 -4.54 -11.33 10.25
C ASN A 19 -5.05 -11.96 8.95
N VAL A 20 -4.24 -12.00 7.89
CA VAL A 20 -4.61 -12.63 6.63
C VAL A 20 -4.86 -14.12 6.84
N LYS A 21 -3.96 -14.84 7.54
CA LYS A 21 -4.18 -16.27 7.84
C LYS A 21 -5.42 -16.53 8.66
N ARG A 22 -5.72 -15.66 9.63
CA ARG A 22 -6.89 -15.76 10.51
C ARG A 22 -8.20 -15.56 9.75
N LEU A 23 -8.21 -14.66 8.76
CA LEU A 23 -9.43 -14.18 8.12
C LEU A 23 -9.69 -14.76 6.72
N ARG A 24 -8.68 -15.27 6.01
CA ARG A 24 -8.77 -15.72 4.60
C ARG A 24 -9.84 -16.76 4.26
N ASN A 25 -10.37 -17.49 5.25
CA ASN A 25 -11.40 -18.52 5.02
C ASN A 25 -12.84 -17.98 5.15
N HIS A 26 -13.01 -16.68 5.40
CA HIS A 26 -14.33 -16.06 5.48
C HIS A 26 -14.78 -15.60 4.08
N PRO A 27 -15.83 -16.20 3.48
CA PRO A 27 -16.26 -15.87 2.12
C PRO A 27 -16.81 -14.44 1.97
N SER A 28 -17.11 -13.76 3.08
CA SER A 28 -17.49 -12.35 3.09
C SER A 28 -16.31 -11.40 2.85
N ILE A 29 -15.07 -11.88 2.88
CA ILE A 29 -13.87 -11.10 2.63
C ILE A 29 -13.48 -11.29 1.17
N VAL A 30 -13.72 -10.25 0.38
CA VAL A 30 -13.54 -10.28 -1.09
C VAL A 30 -12.42 -9.35 -1.57
N LEU A 31 -11.93 -8.46 -0.71
CA LEU A 31 -10.92 -7.46 -1.03
C LEU A 31 -10.11 -7.13 0.22
N TRP A 32 -8.80 -7.01 0.06
CA TRP A 32 -7.89 -6.43 1.05
C TRP A 32 -7.48 -5.03 0.60
N CYS A 33 -7.47 -4.06 1.53
CA CYS A 33 -7.05 -2.70 1.26
C CYS A 33 -5.88 -2.33 2.18
N GLY A 34 -4.82 -1.74 1.61
CA GLY A 34 -3.61 -1.41 2.36
C GLY A 34 -3.79 -0.28 3.37
N ASN A 35 -4.49 0.79 2.99
CA ASN A 35 -4.75 1.92 3.89
C ASN A 35 -6.01 2.72 3.53
N ASN A 36 -6.36 3.62 4.44
CA ASN A 36 -7.33 4.69 4.23
C ASN A 36 -6.61 6.03 3.98
N GLU A 37 -6.87 6.63 2.81
CA GLU A 37 -6.58 8.02 2.42
C GLU A 37 -5.12 8.47 2.43
N ILE A 38 -4.14 7.59 2.62
CA ILE A 38 -2.75 8.03 2.77
C ILE A 38 -2.21 8.67 1.47
N ASP A 39 -2.50 8.09 0.30
CA ASP A 39 -2.17 8.73 -0.99
C ASP A 39 -2.87 10.08 -1.13
N SER A 40 -4.16 10.16 -0.81
CA SER A 40 -4.94 11.40 -0.90
C SER A 40 -4.40 12.49 0.02
N ALA A 41 -4.01 12.13 1.24
CA ALA A 41 -3.49 13.05 2.24
C ALA A 41 -2.11 13.60 1.83
N TRP A 42 -1.27 12.77 1.21
CA TRP A 42 0.08 13.14 0.79
C TRP A 42 0.13 13.81 -0.59
N ALA A 43 -0.67 13.28 -1.53
CA ALA A 43 -0.79 13.69 -2.92
C ALA A 43 0.58 13.93 -3.57
N HIS A 44 1.45 12.91 -3.60
CA HIS A 44 2.87 13.03 -3.94
C HIS A 44 3.11 13.93 -5.17
N TYR A 45 2.40 13.64 -6.27
CA TYR A 45 2.55 14.30 -7.58
C TYR A 45 1.79 15.63 -7.75
N ILE A 46 1.13 16.14 -6.71
CA ILE A 46 0.39 17.41 -6.75
C ILE A 46 0.96 18.33 -5.68
N GLU A 47 1.76 19.34 -6.07
CA GLU A 47 2.52 20.17 -5.11
C GLU A 47 1.63 20.80 -4.04
N ASN A 48 0.52 21.44 -4.45
CA ASN A 48 -0.46 22.06 -3.55
C ASN A 48 -1.65 21.14 -3.23
N GLY A 49 -1.49 19.83 -3.44
CA GLY A 49 -2.52 18.82 -3.19
C GLY A 49 -2.44 18.22 -1.79
N GLY A 50 -3.46 17.42 -1.47
CA GLY A 50 -3.55 16.70 -0.20
C GLY A 50 -3.88 17.58 0.99
N TRP A 51 -3.46 17.16 2.18
CA TRP A 51 -3.86 17.80 3.44
C TRP A 51 -2.90 18.93 3.87
N GLY A 52 -1.93 19.29 3.03
CA GLY A 52 -1.15 20.52 3.16
C GLY A 52 0.07 20.46 4.10
N TRP A 53 0.32 19.34 4.78
CA TRP A 53 1.48 19.17 5.68
C TRP A 53 2.77 18.73 4.95
N LYS A 54 2.68 18.33 3.67
CA LYS A 54 3.84 18.05 2.80
C LYS A 54 4.80 19.24 2.67
N LYS A 55 4.26 20.48 2.76
CA LYS A 55 5.03 21.73 2.64
C LYS A 55 6.12 21.89 3.70
N ASP A 56 5.97 21.23 4.85
CA ASP A 56 6.89 21.34 5.98
C ASP A 56 8.14 20.46 5.80
N TYR A 57 8.20 19.66 4.72
CA TYR A 57 9.30 18.76 4.39
C TYR A 57 10.07 19.24 3.16
N ASN A 58 11.39 19.04 3.18
CA ASN A 58 12.24 19.26 2.02
C ASN A 58 12.10 18.12 0.99
N ALA A 59 12.68 18.28 -0.20
CA ALA A 59 12.54 17.33 -1.30
C ALA A 59 13.05 15.92 -0.93
N GLU A 60 14.22 15.82 -0.29
CA GLU A 60 14.80 14.53 0.11
C GLU A 60 13.91 13.79 1.12
N GLN A 61 13.39 14.51 2.12
CA GLN A 61 12.45 13.95 3.09
C GLN A 61 11.16 13.48 2.42
N ARG A 62 10.63 14.23 1.45
CA ARG A 62 9.42 13.85 0.71
C ARG A 62 9.62 12.57 -0.09
N GLU A 63 10.76 12.43 -0.77
CA GLU A 63 11.09 11.22 -1.53
C GLU A 63 11.26 10.01 -0.61
N ARG A 64 11.95 10.18 0.53
CA ARG A 64 12.08 9.10 1.52
C ARG A 64 10.72 8.67 2.08
N ILE A 65 9.87 9.63 2.45
CA ILE A 65 8.51 9.37 2.94
C ILE A 65 7.68 8.64 1.88
N TRP A 66 7.87 8.98 0.61
CA TRP A 66 7.17 8.31 -0.49
C TRP A 66 7.68 6.89 -0.74
N ALA A 67 9.00 6.68 -0.68
CA ALA A 67 9.59 5.34 -0.78
C ALA A 67 9.10 4.42 0.35
N ASP A 68 9.01 4.93 1.58
CA ASP A 68 8.46 4.20 2.73
C ASP A 68 6.99 3.81 2.50
N TYR A 69 6.20 4.70 1.87
CA TYR A 69 4.82 4.42 1.47
C TYR A 69 4.74 3.31 0.43
N GLU A 70 5.56 3.36 -0.62
CA GLU A 70 5.61 2.31 -1.66
C GLU A 70 6.00 0.95 -1.05
N ALA A 71 7.03 0.93 -0.21
CA ALA A 71 7.51 -0.28 0.45
C ALA A 71 6.41 -1.00 1.26
N ILE A 72 5.54 -0.26 1.94
CA ILE A 72 4.45 -0.85 2.72
C ILE A 72 3.28 -1.27 1.81
N PHE A 73 2.76 -0.33 1.03
CA PHE A 73 1.43 -0.48 0.41
C PHE A 73 1.46 -1.04 -1.01
N HIS A 74 2.58 -0.90 -1.71
CA HIS A 74 2.76 -1.40 -3.08
C HIS A 74 3.60 -2.68 -3.14
N ASP A 75 4.44 -2.93 -2.13
CA ASP A 75 5.30 -4.13 -2.08
C ASP A 75 4.89 -5.10 -0.95
N LEU A 76 5.06 -4.74 0.32
CA LEU A 76 4.94 -5.68 1.45
C LEU A 76 3.55 -6.28 1.63
N LEU A 77 2.51 -5.44 1.72
CA LEU A 77 1.14 -5.91 1.94
C LEU A 77 0.59 -6.76 0.78
N PRO A 78 0.73 -6.38 -0.51
CA PRO A 78 0.28 -7.25 -1.60
C PRO A 78 1.05 -8.58 -1.65
N GLU A 79 2.35 -8.60 -1.33
CA GLU A 79 3.11 -9.85 -1.21
C GLU A 79 2.52 -10.80 -0.15
N VAL A 80 2.14 -10.26 1.01
CA VAL A 80 1.52 -11.05 2.08
C VAL A 80 0.16 -11.59 1.65
N VAL A 81 -0.68 -10.77 1.01
CA VAL A 81 -1.99 -11.21 0.53
C VAL A 81 -1.86 -12.29 -0.53
N GLU A 82 -0.95 -12.13 -1.50
CA GLU A 82 -0.69 -13.14 -2.54
C GLU A 82 -0.20 -14.47 -1.92
N ALA A 83 0.72 -14.41 -0.95
CA ALA A 83 1.29 -15.59 -0.32
C ALA A 83 0.28 -16.35 0.57
N TYR A 84 -0.64 -15.65 1.24
CA TYR A 84 -1.48 -16.25 2.27
C TYR A 84 -2.98 -16.27 1.97
N ALA A 85 -3.49 -15.47 1.05
CA ALA A 85 -4.89 -15.49 0.60
C ALA A 85 -4.96 -15.46 -0.95
N PRO A 86 -4.34 -16.45 -1.63
CA PRO A 86 -4.26 -16.45 -3.09
C PRO A 86 -5.66 -16.41 -3.70
N GLY A 87 -5.85 -15.56 -4.71
CA GLY A 87 -7.13 -15.36 -5.40
C GLY A 87 -8.07 -14.33 -4.76
N THR A 88 -7.68 -13.68 -3.65
CA THR A 88 -8.39 -12.50 -3.13
C THR A 88 -7.72 -11.23 -3.66
N ASP A 89 -8.51 -10.28 -4.16
CA ASP A 89 -7.97 -9.03 -4.68
C ASP A 89 -7.33 -8.17 -3.58
N TYR A 90 -6.33 -7.37 -3.97
CA TYR A 90 -5.69 -6.36 -3.13
C TYR A 90 -5.70 -4.99 -3.80
N SER A 91 -5.97 -3.95 -3.01
CA SER A 91 -5.82 -2.55 -3.39
C SER A 91 -4.87 -1.83 -2.43
N ALA A 92 -3.89 -1.09 -2.96
CA ALA A 92 -2.91 -0.38 -2.14
C ALA A 92 -3.55 0.69 -1.23
N PHE A 93 -4.63 1.34 -1.68
CA PHE A 93 -5.28 2.43 -0.96
C PHE A 93 -6.75 2.61 -1.39
N LEU A 94 -7.56 3.16 -0.48
CA LEU A 94 -8.86 3.73 -0.79
C LEU A 94 -8.97 5.17 -0.26
N PRO A 95 -9.69 6.08 -0.94
CA PRO A 95 -10.44 5.90 -2.19
C PRO A 95 -9.51 5.63 -3.40
N TYR A 96 -9.91 4.67 -4.23
CA TYR A 96 -9.16 4.27 -5.42
C TYR A 96 -9.15 5.40 -6.46
N ARG A 97 -7.96 5.83 -6.89
CA ARG A 97 -7.81 6.75 -8.02
C ARG A 97 -7.66 5.93 -9.29
N ILE A 98 -8.57 6.16 -10.25
CA ILE A 98 -8.64 5.51 -11.57
C ILE A 98 -7.32 5.58 -12.38
N ALA A 99 -6.38 6.45 -11.99
CA ALA A 99 -5.09 6.63 -12.66
C ALA A 99 -4.09 5.47 -12.47
N ASP A 100 -4.27 4.57 -11.50
CA ASP A 100 -3.28 3.55 -11.14
C ASP A 100 -3.33 2.27 -12.01
N ARG A 101 -4.12 2.27 -13.08
CA ARG A 101 -4.31 1.11 -13.97
C ARG A 101 -3.15 0.81 -14.92
N ARG A 102 -1.93 1.30 -14.65
CA ARG A 102 -0.77 1.17 -15.55
C ARG A 102 0.45 0.49 -14.91
N ARG A 103 0.27 -0.63 -14.20
CA ARG A 103 1.34 -1.62 -13.92
C ARG A 103 0.71 -2.96 -13.55
N LYS A 104 0.21 -3.71 -14.54
CA LYS A 104 0.06 -5.20 -14.55
C LYS A 104 -0.71 -5.64 -15.81
N THR A 105 -0.18 -5.30 -16.98
CA THR A 105 -0.47 -6.02 -18.23
C THR A 105 0.85 -6.21 -18.97
N ALA A 106 1.68 -7.08 -18.41
CA ALA A 106 2.76 -7.70 -19.15
C ALA A 106 2.97 -9.12 -18.61
N CYS A 107 2.56 -10.08 -19.42
CA CYS A 107 2.94 -11.50 -19.43
C CYS A 107 2.30 -12.46 -18.42
N SER A 108 1.34 -13.26 -18.91
CA SER A 108 1.43 -14.73 -18.89
C SER A 108 0.54 -15.32 -19.99
N SER A 109 1.21 -15.73 -21.08
CA SER A 109 0.96 -16.89 -21.98
C SER A 109 -0.44 -17.19 -22.52
N VAL A 110 -0.60 -17.12 -23.85
CA VAL A 110 -0.41 -18.27 -24.78
C VAL A 110 0.28 -17.77 -26.04
#